data_AF-A0A957SS14-F1
#
_entry.id   AF-A0A957SS14-F1
#
_cell.length_a   1.000
_cell.length_b   1.000
_cell.length_c   1.000
_cell.angle_alpha   90.00
_cell.angle_beta   90.00
_cell.angle_gamma   90.00
#
_symmetry.space_group_name_H-M   'P 1'
#
loop_
_entity.id
_entity.type
_entity.pdbx_description
1 polymer ?
#
loop_
_entity_poly.entity_id
_entity_poly.type
_entity_poly.pdbx_seq_one_letter_code
_entity_poly.pdbx_strand_id
1 'polypeptide(L)'
;EPGRANLYVLPGSHTTNERPTTNGHDPEGTEIVRAGPGDAVFFDRRIWHRSSANTWTGPRKVLFYGYSYRWLRPRDDMTVAHYFERCDPIQRQLLGYSPSGGHGYSSPGDEDVPLRGWIREHLGEEAVMA
;
A
#
# COMPACT_ATOMS: atom_id res chain seq x y z
N GLU A 1 -2.24 -2.73 -21.97
CA GLU A 1 -1.82 -1.76 -23.02
C GLU A 1 -2.03 -0.32 -22.56
N PRO A 2 -1.42 0.70 -23.22
CA PRO A 2 -1.56 2.12 -22.89
C PRO A 2 -2.97 2.64 -23.17
N GLY A 3 -3.28 3.83 -22.66
CA GLY A 3 -4.56 4.49 -22.90
C GLY A 3 -5.74 3.91 -22.09
N ARG A 4 -5.47 2.97 -21.17
CA ARG A 4 -6.49 2.32 -20.34
C ARG A 4 -6.41 2.78 -18.88
N ALA A 5 -6.17 4.07 -18.62
CA ALA A 5 -5.89 4.61 -17.28
C ALA A 5 -4.80 3.84 -16.52
N ASN A 6 -3.68 3.60 -17.18
CA ASN A 6 -2.55 2.87 -16.59
C ASN A 6 -1.87 3.70 -15.50
N LEU A 7 -1.21 3.00 -14.58
CA LEU A 7 -0.23 3.57 -13.67
C LEU A 7 1.08 3.80 -14.46
N TYR A 8 1.59 5.02 -14.42
CA TYR A 8 2.89 5.40 -14.95
C TYR A 8 3.82 5.61 -13.75
N VAL A 9 5.03 5.07 -13.81
CA VAL A 9 6.03 5.15 -12.75
C VAL A 9 7.38 5.56 -13.31
N LEU A 10 8.18 6.28 -12.53
CA LEU A 10 9.59 6.48 -12.80
C LEU A 10 10.41 5.56 -11.89
N PRO A 11 10.90 4.41 -12.36
CA PRO A 11 11.69 3.50 -11.55
C PRO A 11 12.89 4.21 -10.89
N GLY A 12 13.21 3.82 -9.65
CA GLY A 12 14.33 4.41 -8.90
C GLY A 12 14.08 5.81 -8.33
N SER A 13 13.06 6.56 -8.76
CA SER A 13 12.82 7.94 -8.28
C SER A 13 12.57 8.09 -6.77
N HIS A 14 12.21 7.00 -6.08
CA HIS A 14 12.01 6.99 -4.63
C HIS A 14 13.32 7.03 -3.81
N THR A 15 14.49 6.90 -4.46
CA THR A 15 15.80 6.89 -3.79
C THR A 15 16.43 8.29 -3.67
N THR A 16 15.80 9.31 -4.25
CA THR A 16 16.25 10.70 -4.22
C THR A 16 15.12 11.62 -3.79
N ASN A 17 15.49 12.78 -3.22
CA ASN A 17 14.56 13.87 -2.92
C ASN A 17 14.44 14.88 -4.06
N GLU A 18 15.20 14.68 -5.15
CA GLU A 18 15.17 15.57 -6.31
C GLU A 18 13.91 15.34 -7.15
N ARG A 19 13.27 16.44 -7.53
CA ARG A 19 12.11 16.37 -8.42
C ARG A 19 12.58 16.09 -9.85
N PRO A 20 12.03 15.07 -10.54
CA PRO A 20 12.31 14.84 -11.94
C PRO A 20 11.94 16.05 -12.80
N THR A 21 12.80 16.39 -13.76
CA THR A 21 12.55 17.46 -14.72
C THR A 21 11.43 17.04 -15.67
N THR A 22 10.34 17.81 -15.71
CA THR A 22 9.21 17.58 -16.62
C THR A 22 9.13 18.73 -17.63
N ASN A 23 9.69 18.55 -18.83
CA ASN A 23 9.64 19.56 -19.91
C ASN A 23 8.31 19.52 -20.67
N GLY A 24 7.18 19.55 -19.95
CA GLY A 24 5.84 19.39 -20.52
C GLY A 24 5.48 17.94 -20.90
N HIS A 25 6.38 17.00 -20.66
CA HIS A 25 6.22 15.56 -20.89
C HIS A 25 6.56 14.76 -19.63
N ASP A 26 6.30 13.46 -19.68
CA ASP A 26 6.78 12.53 -18.65
C ASP A 26 8.30 12.59 -18.55
N PRO A 27 8.87 12.47 -17.35
CA PRO A 27 10.32 12.32 -17.19
C PRO A 27 10.87 11.18 -18.06
N GLU A 28 12.10 11.35 -18.53
CA GLU A 28 12.83 10.26 -19.20
C GLU A 28 12.91 9.03 -18.29
N GLY A 29 12.70 7.84 -18.86
CA GLY A 29 12.65 6.58 -18.09
C GLY A 29 11.30 6.28 -17.43
N THR A 30 10.26 7.09 -17.67
CA THR A 30 8.91 6.76 -17.21
C THR A 30 8.39 5.50 -17.91
N GLU A 31 7.91 4.54 -17.12
CA GLU A 31 7.38 3.27 -17.58
C GLU A 31 5.87 3.16 -17.34
N ILE A 32 5.20 2.42 -18.22
CA ILE A 32 3.76 2.13 -18.12
C ILE A 32 3.56 0.76 -17.50
N VAL A 33 2.89 0.71 -16.34
CA VAL A 33 2.52 -0.55 -15.71
C VAL A 33 1.31 -1.16 -16.43
N ARG A 34 1.51 -2.32 -17.03
CA ARG A 34 0.51 -3.04 -17.85
C ARG A 34 -0.11 -4.22 -17.10
N ALA A 35 -0.60 -3.95 -15.90
CA ALA A 35 -1.30 -4.94 -15.06
C ALA A 35 -2.67 -5.32 -15.66
N GLY A 36 -2.90 -6.63 -15.77
CA GLY A 36 -4.17 -7.25 -16.09
C GLY A 36 -5.09 -7.43 -14.87
N PRO A 37 -6.33 -7.92 -15.07
CA PRO A 37 -7.23 -8.24 -13.96
C PRO A 37 -6.62 -9.30 -13.03
N GLY A 38 -6.56 -9.00 -11.74
CA GLY A 38 -5.99 -9.90 -10.72
C GLY A 38 -4.52 -9.65 -10.41
N ASP A 39 -3.79 -8.92 -11.26
CA ASP A 39 -2.41 -8.55 -10.98
C ASP A 39 -2.33 -7.55 -9.81
N ALA A 40 -1.33 -7.73 -8.96
CA ALA A 40 -0.99 -6.82 -7.89
C ALA A 40 0.30 -6.06 -8.22
N VAL A 41 0.31 -4.75 -7.95
CA VAL A 41 1.48 -3.90 -8.15
C VAL A 41 1.87 -3.33 -6.79
N PHE A 42 3.06 -3.70 -6.32
CA PHE A 42 3.64 -3.18 -5.09
C PHE A 42 4.69 -2.13 -5.44
N PHE A 43 4.60 -0.97 -4.81
CA PHE A 43 5.59 0.09 -5.00
C PHE A 43 5.70 0.96 -3.74
N ASP A 44 6.89 1.52 -3.53
CA ASP A 44 7.10 2.52 -2.50
C ASP A 44 6.33 3.80 -2.85
N ARG A 45 5.54 4.33 -1.91
CA ARG A 45 4.71 5.53 -2.12
C ARG A 45 5.50 6.75 -2.61
N ARG A 46 6.80 6.83 -2.35
CA ARG A 46 7.70 7.92 -2.77
C ARG A 46 8.08 7.84 -4.25
N ILE A 47 7.80 6.73 -4.94
CA ILE A 47 8.05 6.65 -6.38
C ILE A 47 7.26 7.75 -7.08
N TRP A 48 7.88 8.44 -8.04
CA TRP A 48 7.17 9.34 -8.90
C TRP A 48 6.20 8.55 -9.77
N HIS A 49 4.92 8.91 -9.70
CA HIS A 49 3.87 8.19 -10.40
C HIS A 49 2.69 9.09 -10.76
N ARG A 50 1.92 8.65 -11.76
CA ARG A 50 0.63 9.24 -12.12
C ARG A 50 -0.26 8.23 -12.80
N SER A 51 -1.56 8.52 -12.89
CA SER A 51 -2.46 7.83 -13.82
C SER A 51 -2.41 8.48 -15.20
N SER A 52 -2.67 7.70 -16.24
CA SER A 52 -3.03 8.24 -17.56
C SER A 52 -4.53 8.52 -17.65
N ALA A 53 -4.92 9.33 -18.64
CA ALA A 53 -6.30 9.36 -19.09
C ALA A 53 -6.75 7.95 -19.53
N ASN A 54 -8.06 7.68 -19.41
CA ASN A 54 -8.70 6.52 -20.02
C ASN A 54 -9.25 6.95 -21.38
N THR A 55 -8.57 6.57 -22.46
CA THR A 55 -9.02 6.79 -23.85
C THR A 55 -9.66 5.53 -24.43
N TRP A 56 -9.81 4.48 -23.63
CA TRP A 56 -10.49 3.24 -24.00
C TRP A 56 -12.00 3.31 -23.78
N THR A 57 -12.74 2.42 -24.45
CA THR A 57 -14.21 2.39 -24.43
C THR A 57 -14.80 1.80 -23.14
N GLY A 58 -13.99 1.11 -22.34
CA GLY A 58 -14.42 0.43 -21.11
C GLY A 58 -13.85 1.06 -19.82
N PRO A 59 -14.52 0.85 -18.67
CA PRO A 59 -14.03 1.33 -17.39
C PRO A 59 -12.82 0.53 -16.90
N ARG A 60 -11.94 1.19 -16.13
CA ARG A 60 -10.91 0.52 -15.31
C ARG A 60 -11.26 0.70 -13.84
N LYS A 61 -11.29 -0.42 -13.09
CA LYS A 61 -11.44 -0.44 -11.64
C LYS A 61 -10.12 -0.91 -11.02
N VAL A 62 -9.71 -0.26 -9.94
CA VAL A 62 -8.52 -0.58 -9.17
C VAL A 62 -8.88 -0.49 -7.69
N LEU A 63 -8.34 -1.39 -6.88
CA LEU A 63 -8.40 -1.32 -5.43
C LEU A 63 -7.03 -0.83 -4.94
N PHE A 64 -7.01 0.28 -4.19
CA PHE A 64 -5.80 0.82 -3.61
C PHE A 64 -5.72 0.42 -2.14
N TYR A 65 -4.62 -0.24 -1.77
CA TYR A 65 -4.30 -0.59 -0.40
C TYR A 65 -3.04 0.17 0.01
N GLY A 66 -3.19 1.10 0.96
CA GLY A 66 -2.08 1.85 1.51
C GLY A 66 -1.64 1.25 2.83
N TYR A 67 -0.39 0.79 2.90
CA TYR A 67 0.23 0.37 4.15
C TYR A 67 1.19 1.46 4.61
N SER A 68 1.16 1.74 5.90
CA SER A 68 2.07 2.68 6.55
C SER A 68 2.44 2.14 7.92
N TYR A 69 3.47 2.72 8.52
CA TYR A 69 3.81 2.37 9.89
C TYR A 69 2.63 2.64 10.82
N ARG A 70 2.43 1.77 11.81
CA ARG A 70 1.26 1.78 12.71
C ARG A 70 1.08 3.09 13.47
N TRP A 71 2.16 3.69 13.98
CA TRP A 71 2.19 4.99 14.66
C TRP A 71 1.73 6.20 13.81
N LEU A 72 1.56 6.05 12.50
CA LEU A 72 0.95 7.09 11.65
C LEU A 72 -0.57 6.98 11.68
N ARG A 73 -1.24 8.12 11.84
CA ARG A 73 -2.70 8.18 11.78
C ARG A 73 -3.19 7.71 10.39
N PRO A 74 -4.18 6.79 10.32
CA PRO A 74 -4.81 6.41 9.06
C PRO A 74 -5.39 7.63 8.33
N ARG A 75 -5.34 7.59 7.00
CA ARG A 75 -5.87 8.67 6.16
C ARG A 75 -7.40 8.71 6.16
N ASP A 76 -8.02 7.54 6.17
CA ASP A 76 -9.46 7.37 6.10
C ASP A 76 -10.00 6.86 7.44
N ASP A 77 -11.23 7.25 7.77
CA ASP A 77 -11.92 6.76 8.95
C ASP A 77 -12.30 5.27 8.76
N MET A 78 -12.03 4.44 9.77
CA MET A 78 -12.40 3.03 9.72
C MET A 78 -13.91 2.88 10.02
N THR A 79 -14.70 2.73 8.95
CA THR A 79 -16.17 2.65 9.00
C THR A 79 -16.71 1.21 8.92
N VAL A 80 -15.82 0.23 8.87
CA VAL A 80 -16.13 -1.18 8.57
C VAL A 80 -16.06 -2.09 9.80
N ALA A 81 -16.16 -1.51 11.01
CA ALA A 81 -16.11 -2.25 12.28
C ALA A 81 -17.15 -3.37 12.39
N HIS A 82 -18.28 -3.23 11.69
CA HIS A 82 -19.35 -4.23 11.61
C HIS A 82 -18.91 -5.57 10.97
N TYR A 83 -17.73 -5.63 10.34
CA TYR A 83 -17.16 -6.89 9.85
C TYR A 83 -16.25 -7.58 10.87
N PHE A 84 -15.95 -6.99 12.03
CA PHE A 84 -14.94 -7.52 12.96
C PHE A 84 -15.24 -8.94 13.43
N GLU A 85 -16.50 -9.30 13.64
CA GLU A 85 -16.91 -10.66 14.01
C GLU A 85 -16.49 -11.71 12.97
N ARG A 86 -16.36 -11.30 11.71
CA ARG A 86 -15.92 -12.15 10.59
C ARG A 86 -14.41 -12.05 10.32
N CYS A 87 -13.72 -11.15 10.99
CA CYS A 87 -12.29 -10.91 10.80
C CYS A 87 -11.46 -11.76 11.77
N ASP A 88 -10.41 -12.38 11.23
CA ASP A 88 -9.34 -12.96 12.05
C ASP A 88 -8.50 -11.86 12.76
N PRO A 89 -7.62 -12.21 13.72
CA PRO A 89 -6.83 -11.22 14.45
C PRO A 89 -5.95 -10.33 13.57
N ILE A 90 -5.36 -10.86 12.48
CA ILE A 90 -4.52 -10.09 11.55
C ILE A 90 -5.38 -9.10 10.77
N GLN A 91 -6.53 -9.55 10.28
CA GLN A 91 -7.48 -8.68 9.58
C GLN A 91 -7.96 -7.54 10.48
N ARG A 92 -8.26 -7.82 11.76
CA ARG A 92 -8.59 -6.78 12.75
C ARG A 92 -7.43 -5.81 12.95
N GLN A 93 -6.19 -6.31 13.07
CA GLN A 93 -5.00 -5.48 13.15
C GLN A 93 -4.86 -4.55 11.93
N LEU A 94 -5.07 -5.05 10.71
CA LEU A 94 -5.01 -4.27 9.47
C LEU A 94 -6.12 -3.22 9.37
N LEU A 95 -7.26 -3.46 10.03
CA LEU A 95 -8.35 -2.50 10.19
C LEU A 95 -8.13 -1.52 11.36
N GLY A 96 -6.92 -1.47 11.94
CA GLY A 96 -6.59 -0.53 13.01
C GLY A 96 -7.12 -0.92 14.39
N TYR A 97 -7.59 -2.15 14.58
CA TYR A 97 -7.90 -2.62 15.92
C TYR A 97 -6.62 -2.72 16.78
N SER A 98 -6.75 -2.34 18.04
CA SER A 98 -5.64 -2.26 19.00
C SER A 98 -6.19 -2.61 20.39
N PRO A 99 -6.00 -3.85 20.87
CA PRO A 99 -6.43 -4.27 22.21
C PRO A 99 -5.97 -3.32 23.33
N SER A 100 -4.74 -2.82 23.26
CA SER A 100 -4.20 -1.88 24.25
C SER A 100 -4.59 -0.41 23.99
N GLY A 101 -5.55 -0.18 23.10
CA GLY A 101 -6.01 1.14 22.70
C GLY A 101 -4.90 1.96 22.03
N GLY A 102 -4.73 3.21 22.48
CA GLY A 102 -3.71 4.12 21.96
C GLY A 102 -2.27 3.60 22.12
N HIS A 103 -2.00 2.83 23.19
CA HIS A 103 -0.66 2.30 23.45
C HIS A 103 -0.19 1.34 22.36
N GLY A 104 -1.10 0.59 21.74
CA GLY A 104 -0.73 -0.35 20.69
C GLY A 104 -0.19 0.33 19.43
N TYR A 105 -0.32 1.65 19.29
CA TYR A 105 0.26 2.41 18.19
C TYR A 105 1.71 2.83 18.45
N SER A 106 2.08 3.10 19.71
CA SER A 106 3.42 3.57 20.09
C SER A 106 4.29 2.49 20.74
N SER A 107 3.66 1.54 21.43
CA SER A 107 4.32 0.53 22.28
C SER A 107 3.49 -0.78 22.24
N PRO A 108 3.34 -1.42 21.07
CA PRO A 108 2.50 -2.60 20.91
C PRO A 108 3.01 -3.83 21.69
N GLY A 109 2.11 -4.46 22.44
CA GLY A 109 2.30 -5.82 22.92
C GLY A 109 2.07 -6.85 21.80
N ASP A 110 2.24 -8.13 22.10
CA ASP A 110 2.06 -9.20 21.08
C ASP A 110 0.62 -9.31 20.58
N GLU A 111 -0.37 -8.99 21.43
CA GLU A 111 -1.79 -8.97 21.06
C GLU A 111 -2.17 -7.84 20.09
N ASP A 112 -1.38 -6.75 20.04
CA ASP A 112 -1.61 -5.62 19.14
C ASP A 112 -1.09 -5.87 17.72
N VAL A 113 -0.26 -6.91 17.55
CA VAL A 113 0.50 -7.19 16.33
C VAL A 113 0.52 -8.69 15.97
N PRO A 114 -0.65 -9.35 15.87
CA PRO A 114 -0.72 -10.76 15.50
C PRO A 114 -0.03 -11.10 14.18
N LEU A 115 0.06 -10.17 13.22
CA LEU A 115 0.82 -10.36 11.98
C LEU A 115 2.30 -10.62 12.23
N ARG A 116 2.90 -9.96 13.23
CA ARG A 116 4.30 -10.17 13.62
C ARG A 116 4.49 -11.61 14.11
N GLY A 117 3.57 -12.10 14.95
CA GLY A 117 3.58 -13.48 15.44
C GLY A 117 3.43 -14.48 14.29
N TRP A 118 2.50 -14.22 13.37
CA TRP A 118 2.27 -15.07 12.19
C TRP A 118 3.50 -15.14 11.29
N ILE A 119 4.14 -14.00 10.97
CA ILE A 119 5.37 -13.94 10.16
C ILE A 119 6.47 -14.75 10.83
N ARG A 120 6.67 -14.59 12.14
CA ARG A 120 7.66 -15.36 12.89
C ARG A 120 7.46 -16.86 12.76
N GLU A 121 6.22 -17.31 12.95
CA GLU A 121 5.87 -18.74 12.92
C GLU A 121 6.05 -19.35 11.52
N HIS A 122 5.70 -18.60 10.46
CA HIS A 122 5.64 -19.15 9.11
C HIS A 122 6.89 -18.86 8.27
N LEU A 123 7.62 -17.78 8.57
CA LEU A 123 8.76 -17.29 7.78
C LEU A 123 10.06 -17.18 8.61
N GLY A 124 10.00 -17.37 9.93
CA GLY A 124 11.15 -17.33 10.84
C GLY A 124 11.47 -15.93 11.39
N GLU A 125 12.41 -15.85 12.34
CA GLU A 125 12.74 -14.61 13.06
C GLU A 125 13.39 -13.56 12.16
N GLU A 126 14.17 -13.96 11.15
CA GLU A 126 14.83 -13.03 10.23
C GLU A 126 13.81 -12.19 9.45
N ALA A 127 12.70 -12.79 9.03
CA ALA A 127 11.64 -12.11 8.30
C ALA A 127 10.87 -11.07 9.13
N VAL A 128 10.95 -11.14 10.46
CA VAL A 128 10.35 -10.15 11.37
C VAL A 128 11.19 -8.88 11.46
N MET A 129 12.50 -9.00 11.21
CA MET A 129 13.48 -7.92 11.40
C MET A 129 13.84 -7.18 10.10
N ALA A 130 13.43 -7.72 8.95
CA ALA A 130 13.61 -7.13 7.61
C ALA A 130 12.62 -6.00 7.34
#